data_AF-A0A4D7CB91-F1
#
_entry.id   AF-A0A4D7CB91-F1
#
_cell.length_a   1.000
_cell.length_b   1.000
_cell.length_c   1.000
_cell.angle_alpha   90.00
_cell.angle_beta   90.00
_cell.angle_gamma   90.00
#
_symmetry.space_group_name_H-M   'P 1'
#
loop_
_entity.id
_entity.type
_entity.pdbx_description
1 polymer ?
#
loop_
_entity_poly.entity_id
_entity_poly.type
_entity_poly.pdbx_seq_one_letter_code
_entity_poly.pdbx_strand_id
1 'polypeptide(L)'
;MDVIGVGDMSGDVFGNGMLLSRAIRLVAAFDHRHIFLDPNPNPEASFAERQRMFDLPRSSWADYNPGLISPGGGVFPRSAKEIPLSPEIRAMLGIADAVLDPITLMSAILKAPVDLLWLGGIGTYVKASDETHAQAGDKTNDAVRVDAGELRVKVIGEGANLGVTQAGRIEFARRGGRINTDFIDNSAGVDCSDNEVNIKILLDPIMSAGRMTQDVRNDLLVSMTDDVGAIVLRDNYLQTQAISVAQAAGLQALPAQLRFMQRLEQSGHLNRKVEGLPTDAQVTTRQLAGEGLTRPELAVLLSYAKINIFEQLLDSAVPDDPRLVEDLEMAFRRCWSTGSRTTCARTACAAN
;
A
#
# COMPACT_ATOMS: atom_id res chain seq x y z
N MET A 1 -2.03 19.47 4.18
CA MET A 1 -2.72 18.17 4.32
C MET A 1 -2.33 17.62 5.67
N ASP A 2 -3.30 17.45 6.57
CA ASP A 2 -3.04 16.91 7.90
C ASP A 2 -3.01 15.39 7.85
N VAL A 3 -1.96 14.81 8.44
CA VAL A 3 -1.67 13.38 8.36
C VAL A 3 -1.50 12.82 9.76
N ILE A 4 -2.12 11.67 9.98
CA ILE A 4 -1.79 10.79 11.09
C ILE A 4 -1.14 9.52 10.55
N GLY A 5 -0.37 8.80 11.36
CA GLY A 5 0.14 7.52 10.90
C GLY A 5 0.62 6.56 11.98
N VAL A 6 0.86 5.33 11.54
CA VAL A 6 1.42 4.25 12.35
C VAL A 6 2.80 3.94 11.81
N GLY A 7 3.83 4.12 12.63
CA GLY A 7 5.23 3.97 12.29
C GLY A 7 6.10 5.11 12.81
N ASP A 8 7.36 5.12 12.37
CA ASP A 8 8.33 6.16 12.67
C ASP A 8 9.28 6.41 11.48
N MET A 9 10.10 7.44 11.58
CA MET A 9 11.05 7.82 10.52
C MET A 9 12.20 6.82 10.31
N SER A 10 12.34 5.77 11.13
CA SER A 10 13.38 4.75 10.94
C SER A 10 12.94 3.62 10.01
N GLY A 11 11.63 3.45 9.79
CA GLY A 11 11.10 2.45 8.87
C GLY A 11 10.98 2.98 7.45
N ASP A 12 11.45 2.21 6.46
CA ASP A 12 11.44 2.60 5.05
C ASP A 12 10.04 3.01 4.56
N VAL A 13 9.00 2.24 4.92
CA VAL A 13 7.62 2.51 4.46
C VAL A 13 7.09 3.82 5.03
N PHE A 14 7.21 4.01 6.34
CA PHE A 14 6.70 5.21 7.00
C PHE A 14 7.52 6.44 6.61
N GLY A 15 8.84 6.33 6.67
CA GLY A 15 9.77 7.40 6.38
C GLY A 15 9.65 7.92 4.95
N ASN A 16 9.70 7.03 3.95
CA ASN A 16 9.52 7.43 2.55
C ASN A 16 8.16 8.08 2.34
N GLY A 17 7.07 7.48 2.82
CA GLY A 17 5.72 8.05 2.68
C GLY A 17 5.60 9.45 3.26
N MET A 18 6.25 9.70 4.40
CA MET A 18 6.28 11.01 5.03
C MET A 18 7.18 12.03 4.30
N LEU A 19 8.12 11.59 3.48
CA LEU A 19 9.01 12.45 2.70
C LEU A 19 8.55 12.69 1.25
N LEU A 20 7.45 12.07 0.81
CA LEU A 20 6.92 12.27 -0.56
C LEU A 20 6.39 13.69 -0.83
N SER A 21 6.10 14.48 0.21
CA SER A 21 5.61 15.84 0.02
C SER A 21 6.02 16.78 1.16
N ARG A 22 6.50 17.97 0.77
CA ARG A 22 6.78 19.09 1.68
C ARG A 22 5.52 19.74 2.25
N ALA A 23 4.34 19.44 1.71
CA ALA A 23 3.06 19.98 2.17
C ALA A 23 2.38 19.13 3.26
N ILE A 24 3.01 18.01 3.64
CA ILE A 24 2.53 17.15 4.73
C ILE A 24 2.68 17.88 6.06
N ARG A 25 1.58 17.94 6.80
CA ARG A 25 1.53 18.30 8.22
C ARG A 25 1.31 17.01 9.00
N LEU A 26 2.38 16.37 9.47
CA LEU A 26 2.27 15.17 10.30
C LEU A 26 1.88 15.60 11.71
N VAL A 27 0.61 15.41 12.07
CA VAL A 27 0.06 15.95 13.31
C VAL A 27 0.05 14.93 14.45
N ALA A 28 0.03 13.63 14.12
CA ALA A 28 0.22 12.57 15.10
C ALA A 28 0.82 11.32 14.45
N ALA A 29 1.65 10.60 15.20
CA ALA A 29 2.10 9.27 14.81
C ALA A 29 2.36 8.40 16.05
N PHE A 30 2.34 7.09 15.90
CA PHE A 30 2.78 6.20 16.97
C PHE A 30 3.49 4.96 16.43
N ASP A 31 4.46 4.46 17.20
CA ASP A 31 5.15 3.20 16.95
C ASP A 31 5.05 2.27 18.18
N HIS A 32 5.94 1.29 18.25
CA HIS A 32 6.02 0.39 19.40
C HIS A 32 6.61 1.06 20.65
N ARG A 33 7.19 2.27 20.55
CA ARG A 33 7.94 2.94 21.62
C ARG A 33 7.28 4.23 22.10
N HIS A 34 6.77 5.03 21.18
CA HIS A 34 6.39 6.42 21.40
C HIS A 34 5.10 6.79 20.67
N ILE A 35 4.49 7.88 21.15
CA ILE A 35 3.40 8.61 20.53
C ILE A 35 3.92 10.03 20.27
N PHE A 36 3.99 10.41 19.00
CA PHE A 36 4.34 11.74 18.54
C PHE A 36 3.06 12.56 18.32
N LEU A 37 3.03 13.79 18.83
CA LEU A 37 1.92 14.74 18.66
C LEU A 37 2.47 16.13 18.34
N ASP A 38 2.03 16.70 17.23
CA ASP A 38 2.33 18.08 16.83
C ASP A 38 1.02 18.76 16.36
N PRO A 39 0.36 19.57 17.22
CA PRO A 39 -0.94 20.17 16.89
C PRO A 39 -0.99 21.07 15.66
N ASN A 40 0.12 21.73 15.33
CA ASN A 40 0.20 22.68 14.23
C ASN A 40 1.62 22.76 13.65
N PRO A 41 2.11 21.68 13.01
CA PRO A 41 3.46 21.61 12.47
C PRO A 41 3.65 22.64 11.36
N ASN A 42 4.83 23.26 11.33
CA ASN A 42 5.28 23.99 10.15
C ASN A 42 5.70 22.96 9.08
N PRO A 43 5.08 22.92 7.88
CA PRO A 43 5.35 21.86 6.89
C PRO A 43 6.82 21.82 6.44
N GLU A 44 7.45 22.97 6.24
CA GLU A 44 8.84 23.02 5.74
C GLU A 44 9.85 22.63 6.83
N ALA A 45 9.71 23.19 8.04
CA ALA A 45 10.61 22.88 9.15
C ALA A 45 10.47 21.42 9.60
N SER A 46 9.23 20.91 9.70
CA SER A 46 8.97 19.51 10.05
C SER A 46 9.38 18.54 8.93
N PHE A 47 9.35 18.95 7.65
CA PHE A 47 9.92 18.15 6.56
C PHE A 47 11.43 18.01 6.72
N ALA A 48 12.15 19.11 6.91
CA ALA A 48 13.59 19.06 7.13
C ALA A 48 13.98 18.19 8.33
N GLU A 49 13.21 18.26 9.42
CA GLU A 49 13.45 17.44 10.60
C GLU A 49 13.17 15.95 10.36
N ARG A 50 12.06 15.62 9.68
CA ARG A 50 11.76 14.24 9.29
C ARG A 50 12.85 13.68 8.37
N GLN A 51 13.34 14.46 7.40
CA GLN A 51 14.46 14.05 6.53
C GLN A 51 15.72 13.77 7.36
N ARG A 52 16.08 14.69 8.27
CA ARG A 52 17.23 14.49 9.16
C ARG A 52 17.11 13.19 9.95
N MET A 53 15.93 12.89 10.50
CA MET A 53 15.68 11.66 11.26
C MET A 53 15.73 10.40 10.39
N PHE A 54 15.26 10.48 9.14
CA PHE A 54 15.31 9.39 8.17
C PHE A 54 16.75 9.06 7.77
N ASP A 55 17.61 10.06 7.65
CA ASP A 55 19.03 9.89 7.28
C ASP A 55 19.91 9.39 8.44
N LEU A 56 19.38 9.29 9.67
CA LEU A 56 20.12 8.74 10.80
C LEU A 56 20.27 7.21 10.67
N PRO A 57 21.43 6.63 11.04
CA PRO A 57 21.62 5.18 11.01
C PRO A 57 20.60 4.40 11.86
N ARG A 58 20.11 5.04 12.94
CA ARG A 58 19.00 4.60 13.79
C ARG A 58 18.27 5.83 14.30
N SER A 59 16.95 5.82 14.26
CA SER A 59 16.11 6.89 14.80
C SER A 59 14.86 6.35 15.49
N SER A 60 14.21 7.24 16.21
CA SER A 60 12.96 7.06 16.92
C SER A 60 12.29 8.42 17.07
N TRP A 61 11.00 8.46 17.43
CA TRP A 61 10.36 9.73 17.73
C TRP A 61 11.06 10.54 18.83
N ALA A 62 11.80 9.90 19.75
CA ALA A 62 12.58 10.60 20.78
C ALA A 62 13.76 11.42 20.21
N ASP A 63 14.19 11.14 18.97
CA ASP A 63 15.24 11.89 18.29
C ASP A 63 14.70 13.16 17.60
N TYR A 64 13.37 13.36 17.55
CA TYR A 64 12.74 14.54 16.97
C TYR A 64 13.06 15.78 17.81
N ASN A 65 13.53 16.86 17.17
CA ASN A 65 13.90 18.10 17.83
C ASN A 65 12.67 18.75 18.50
N PRO A 66 12.60 18.79 19.85
CA PRO A 66 11.44 19.31 20.56
C PRO A 66 11.17 20.78 20.28
N GLY A 67 12.19 21.56 19.91
CA GLY A 67 12.03 22.97 19.57
C GLY A 67 11.28 23.23 18.27
N LEU A 68 11.05 22.20 17.45
CA LEU A 68 10.26 22.28 16.21
C LEU A 68 8.82 21.81 16.38
N ILE A 69 8.49 21.19 17.51
CA ILE A 69 7.12 20.76 17.82
C ILE A 69 6.31 21.99 18.22
N SER A 70 5.11 22.15 17.66
CA SER A 70 4.26 23.29 17.99
C SER A 70 3.79 23.29 19.46
N PRO A 71 3.38 24.46 19.99
CA PRO A 71 2.92 24.56 21.38
C PRO A 71 1.84 23.53 21.74
N GLY A 72 2.01 22.92 22.90
CA GLY A 72 1.11 21.88 23.40
C GLY A 72 1.39 20.48 22.85
N GLY A 73 2.24 20.32 21.84
CA GLY A 73 2.69 19.01 21.33
C GLY A 73 3.80 18.36 22.14
N GLY A 74 4.21 17.17 21.74
CA GLY A 74 5.33 16.45 22.34
C GLY A 74 5.49 15.02 21.86
N VAL A 75 6.50 14.35 22.39
CA VAL A 75 6.75 12.92 22.21
C VAL A 75 6.58 12.23 23.55
N PHE A 76 5.70 11.24 23.60
CA PHE A 76 5.29 10.56 24.82
C PHE A 76 5.65 9.08 24.74
N PRO A 77 6.21 8.47 25.81
CA PRO A 77 6.51 7.05 25.80
C PRO A 77 5.22 6.22 25.89
N ARG A 78 5.11 5.16 25.09
CA ARG A 78 3.98 4.22 25.12
C ARG A 78 3.88 3.46 26.45
N SER A 79 4.97 3.44 27.24
CA SER A 79 5.02 2.87 28.59
C SER A 79 4.49 3.80 29.68
N ALA A 80 4.11 5.05 29.36
CA ALA A 80 3.50 5.95 30.32
C ALA A 80 2.19 5.36 30.88
N LYS A 81 1.89 5.63 32.14
CA LYS A 81 0.59 5.26 32.72
C LYS A 81 -0.53 6.13 32.15
N GLU A 82 -0.26 7.42 32.03
CA GLU A 82 -1.19 8.47 31.61
C GLU A 82 -0.40 9.55 30.88
N ILE A 83 -1.04 10.19 29.90
CA ILE A 83 -0.50 11.28 29.09
C ILE A 83 -1.44 12.49 29.24
N PRO A 84 -0.99 13.57 29.90
CA PRO A 84 -1.72 14.82 29.93
C PRO A 84 -1.78 15.43 28.54
N LEU A 85 -2.98 15.83 28.11
CA LEU A 85 -3.23 16.39 26.79
C LEU A 85 -3.46 17.90 26.91
N SER A 86 -2.71 18.66 26.12
CA SER A 86 -2.91 20.10 25.99
C SER A 86 -4.25 20.45 25.32
N PRO A 87 -4.79 21.66 25.51
CA PRO A 87 -5.94 22.13 24.74
C PRO A 87 -5.77 22.00 23.22
N GLU A 88 -4.55 22.23 22.73
CA GLU A 88 -4.18 22.14 21.32
C GLU A 88 -4.27 20.70 20.78
N ILE A 89 -3.71 19.72 21.51
CA ILE A 89 -3.83 18.29 21.16
C ILE A 89 -5.30 17.86 21.16
N ARG A 90 -6.07 18.26 22.17
CA ARG A 90 -7.49 17.90 22.28
C ARG A 90 -8.30 18.44 21.11
N ALA A 91 -8.06 19.69 20.72
CA ALA A 91 -8.71 20.32 19.58
C ALA A 91 -8.34 19.60 18.26
N MET A 92 -7.05 19.29 18.06
CA MET A 92 -6.55 18.56 16.89
C MET A 92 -7.19 17.16 16.76
N LEU A 93 -7.27 16.41 17.85
CA LEU A 93 -7.86 15.06 17.86
C LEU A 93 -9.39 15.06 17.91
N GLY A 94 -10.02 16.20 18.23
CA GLY A 94 -11.46 16.31 18.43
C GLY A 94 -11.96 15.49 19.62
N ILE A 95 -11.27 15.59 20.76
CA ILE A 95 -11.59 14.89 22.02
C ILE A 95 -11.69 15.87 23.19
N ALA A 96 -12.38 15.47 24.27
CA ALA A 96 -12.57 16.30 25.45
C ALA A 96 -11.63 15.96 26.61
N ASP A 97 -11.16 14.71 26.68
CA ASP A 97 -10.36 14.20 27.79
C ASP A 97 -9.02 14.92 27.93
N ALA A 98 -8.73 15.40 29.14
CA ALA A 98 -7.47 16.10 29.45
C ALA A 98 -6.32 15.15 29.76
N VAL A 99 -6.60 13.87 30.01
CA VAL A 99 -5.62 12.83 30.33
C VAL A 99 -6.12 11.53 29.73
N LEU A 100 -5.26 10.81 29.01
CA LEU A 100 -5.55 9.47 28.47
C LEU A 100 -4.39 8.53 28.75
N ASP A 101 -4.66 7.24 28.90
CA ASP A 101 -3.60 6.23 28.79
C ASP A 101 -3.14 6.09 27.32
N PRO A 102 -1.93 5.55 27.06
CA PRO A 102 -1.39 5.43 25.70
C PRO A 102 -2.25 4.62 24.74
N ILE A 103 -2.94 3.56 25.21
CA ILE A 103 -3.77 2.72 24.34
C ILE A 103 -4.97 3.52 23.87
N THR A 104 -5.69 4.16 24.79
CA THR A 104 -6.84 5.01 24.45
C THR A 104 -6.42 6.19 23.56
N LEU A 105 -5.25 6.77 23.79
CA LEU A 105 -4.71 7.84 22.95
C LEU A 105 -4.40 7.37 21.51
N MET A 106 -3.80 6.19 21.32
CA MET A 106 -3.56 5.64 19.97
C MET A 106 -4.89 5.39 19.23
N SER A 107 -5.90 4.84 19.90
CA SER A 107 -7.24 4.69 19.32
C SER A 107 -7.89 6.04 18.98
N ALA A 108 -7.66 7.08 19.79
CA ALA A 108 -8.13 8.43 19.50
C ALA A 108 -7.40 9.06 18.30
N ILE A 109 -6.10 8.79 18.14
CA ILE A 109 -5.30 9.21 16.98
C ILE A 109 -5.89 8.60 15.71
N LEU A 110 -6.16 7.30 15.67
CA LEU A 110 -6.76 6.64 14.49
C LEU A 110 -8.10 7.28 14.08
N LYS A 111 -8.83 7.84 15.05
CA LYS A 111 -10.11 8.51 14.83
C LYS A 111 -9.97 10.01 14.55
N ALA A 112 -8.77 10.57 14.47
CA ALA A 112 -8.59 12.02 14.31
C ALA A 112 -9.25 12.56 13.01
N PRO A 113 -9.83 13.77 13.05
CA PRO A 113 -10.50 14.38 11.90
C PRO A 113 -9.51 15.02 10.92
N VAL A 114 -8.62 14.22 10.32
CA VAL A 114 -7.54 14.69 9.43
C VAL A 114 -7.76 14.25 7.97
N ASP A 115 -6.82 14.55 7.07
CA ASP A 115 -6.97 14.21 5.66
C ASP A 115 -6.54 12.76 5.36
N LEU A 116 -5.39 12.33 5.90
CA LEU A 116 -4.77 11.04 5.58
C LEU A 116 -4.40 10.25 6.84
N LEU A 117 -4.74 8.96 6.85
CA LEU A 117 -4.14 7.95 7.71
C LEU A 117 -3.10 7.15 6.90
N TRP A 118 -1.83 7.25 7.27
CA TRP A 118 -0.75 6.48 6.66
C TRP A 118 -0.35 5.29 7.55
N LEU A 119 -0.59 4.08 7.07
CA LEU A 119 -0.26 2.85 7.77
C LEU A 119 1.09 2.33 7.27
N GLY A 120 2.17 2.73 7.95
CA GLY A 120 3.54 2.31 7.63
C GLY A 120 4.13 1.24 8.55
N GLY A 121 3.39 0.86 9.60
CA GLY A 121 3.75 -0.19 10.55
C GLY A 121 2.87 -1.42 10.40
N ILE A 122 3.39 -2.58 10.81
CA ILE A 122 2.68 -3.87 10.76
C ILE A 122 1.60 -3.92 11.84
N GLY A 123 0.38 -4.29 11.44
CA GLY A 123 -0.73 -4.56 12.36
C GLY A 123 -2.09 -4.23 11.76
N THR A 124 -3.13 -4.90 12.25
CA THR A 124 -4.52 -4.65 11.83
C THR A 124 -5.16 -3.63 12.79
N TYR A 125 -5.18 -2.37 12.39
CA TYR A 125 -5.65 -1.23 13.19
C TYR A 125 -7.12 -0.88 12.98
N VAL A 126 -7.70 -1.31 11.86
CA VAL A 126 -9.09 -0.99 11.50
C VAL A 126 -9.80 -2.27 11.05
N LYS A 127 -11.02 -2.48 11.53
CA LYS A 127 -11.91 -3.55 11.08
C LYS A 127 -13.30 -3.01 10.69
N ALA A 128 -14.15 -3.83 10.10
CA ALA A 128 -15.56 -3.50 10.00
C ALA A 128 -16.24 -3.55 11.37
N SER A 129 -17.32 -2.80 11.50
CA SER A 129 -18.16 -2.74 12.70
C SER A 129 -18.87 -4.06 13.02
N ASP A 130 -19.08 -4.91 12.01
CA ASP A 130 -19.68 -6.25 12.15
C ASP A 130 -18.63 -7.37 12.37
N GLU A 131 -17.34 -7.03 12.37
CA GLU A 131 -16.27 -7.96 12.73
C GLU A 131 -15.99 -7.92 14.23
N THR A 132 -15.65 -9.07 14.81
CA THR A 132 -15.04 -9.15 16.14
C THR A 132 -13.53 -8.92 16.04
N HIS A 133 -12.89 -8.52 17.14
CA HIS A 133 -11.42 -8.42 17.18
C HIS A 133 -10.72 -9.75 16.83
N ALA A 134 -11.32 -10.89 17.23
CA ALA A 134 -10.80 -12.20 16.88
C ALA A 134 -10.82 -12.49 15.37
N GLN A 135 -11.83 -12.01 14.65
CA GLN A 135 -11.92 -12.17 13.19
C GLN A 135 -10.87 -11.34 12.45
N ALA A 136 -10.44 -10.20 13.01
CA ALA A 136 -9.40 -9.37 12.42
C ALA A 136 -7.98 -9.99 12.47
N GLY A 137 -7.80 -11.08 13.23
CA GLY A 137 -6.60 -11.92 13.15
C GLY A 137 -5.31 -11.36 13.79
N ASP A 138 -5.38 -10.24 14.52
CA ASP A 138 -4.22 -9.61 15.15
C ASP A 138 -4.47 -9.24 16.61
N LYS A 139 -4.20 -10.19 17.51
CA LYS A 139 -4.41 -10.02 18.94
C LYS A 139 -3.58 -8.88 19.55
N THR A 140 -2.43 -8.54 18.96
CA THR A 140 -1.51 -7.54 19.50
C THR A 140 -2.12 -6.13 19.47
N ASN A 141 -2.94 -5.86 18.45
CA ASN A 141 -3.56 -4.56 18.25
C ASN A 141 -5.04 -4.51 18.67
N ASP A 142 -5.61 -5.57 19.27
CA ASP A 142 -7.01 -5.61 19.71
C ASP A 142 -7.42 -4.38 20.53
N ALA A 143 -6.58 -3.97 21.48
CA ALA A 143 -6.88 -2.86 22.38
C ALA A 143 -6.83 -1.47 21.71
N VAL A 144 -6.12 -1.35 20.57
CA VAL A 144 -5.96 -0.10 19.82
C VAL A 144 -6.90 -0.03 18.61
N ARG A 145 -7.34 -1.19 18.11
CA ARG A 145 -8.13 -1.31 16.89
C ARG A 145 -9.47 -0.57 17.02
N VAL A 146 -9.83 0.12 15.94
CA VAL A 146 -11.09 0.87 15.82
C VAL A 146 -11.94 0.32 14.69
N ASP A 147 -13.23 0.68 14.70
CA ASP A 147 -14.11 0.34 13.59
C ASP A 147 -13.95 1.36 12.46
N ALA A 148 -14.04 0.90 11.21
CA ALA A 148 -14.09 1.75 10.02
C ALA A 148 -15.20 2.81 10.11
N GLY A 149 -16.28 2.46 10.82
CA GLY A 149 -17.40 3.32 11.19
C GLY A 149 -17.04 4.55 12.04
N GLU A 150 -15.92 4.53 12.73
CA GLU A 150 -15.48 5.62 13.61
C GLU A 150 -14.44 6.54 12.96
N LEU A 151 -13.91 6.15 11.80
CA LEU A 151 -12.88 6.92 11.11
C LEU A 151 -13.44 8.24 10.58
N ARG A 152 -12.67 9.31 10.80
CA ARG A 152 -12.97 10.66 10.31
C ARG A 152 -11.95 11.15 9.27
N VAL A 153 -10.96 10.32 8.95
CA VAL A 153 -10.01 10.59 7.86
C VAL A 153 -10.68 10.49 6.51
N LYS A 154 -10.17 11.24 5.52
CA LYS A 154 -10.71 11.22 4.15
C LYS A 154 -10.09 10.10 3.31
N VAL A 155 -8.80 9.84 3.53
CA VAL A 155 -8.00 8.88 2.76
C VAL A 155 -7.23 7.98 3.72
N ILE A 156 -7.10 6.70 3.38
CA ILE A 156 -6.19 5.76 4.03
C ILE A 156 -5.21 5.29 2.96
N GLY A 157 -3.92 5.31 3.29
CA GLY A 157 -2.87 4.69 2.49
C GLY A 157 -2.23 3.55 3.27
N GLU A 158 -2.20 2.36 2.66
CA GLU A 158 -1.67 1.14 3.28
C GLU A 158 -0.27 0.83 2.75
N GLY A 159 0.74 1.49 3.32
CA GLY A 159 2.14 1.20 2.99
C GLY A 159 2.61 -0.15 3.55
N ALA A 160 2.09 -0.57 4.71
CA ALA A 160 2.32 -1.88 5.31
C ALA A 160 1.17 -2.86 5.00
N ASN A 161 1.43 -4.15 5.20
CA ASN A 161 0.44 -5.20 4.97
C ASN A 161 -0.62 -5.22 6.08
N LEU A 162 -1.87 -5.44 5.67
CA LEU A 162 -3.03 -5.73 6.51
C LEU A 162 -3.33 -4.66 7.57
N GLY A 163 -3.11 -3.39 7.23
CA GLY A 163 -3.47 -2.24 8.08
C GLY A 163 -4.96 -2.20 8.42
N VAL A 164 -5.80 -2.58 7.46
CA VAL A 164 -7.26 -2.60 7.53
C VAL A 164 -7.77 -3.97 7.06
N THR A 165 -8.75 -4.57 7.75
CA THR A 165 -9.40 -5.80 7.24
C THR A 165 -10.13 -5.51 5.93
N GLN A 166 -10.29 -6.52 5.07
CA GLN A 166 -11.00 -6.33 3.79
C GLN A 166 -12.43 -5.79 3.99
N ALA A 167 -13.16 -6.30 4.99
CA ALA A 167 -14.48 -5.78 5.32
C ALA A 167 -14.41 -4.32 5.81
N GLY A 168 -13.40 -3.96 6.62
CA GLY A 168 -13.15 -2.59 7.07
C GLY A 168 -12.87 -1.63 5.92
N ARG A 169 -12.09 -2.05 4.91
CA ARG A 169 -11.84 -1.27 3.69
C ARG A 169 -13.14 -0.98 2.94
N ILE A 170 -13.98 -1.99 2.79
CA ILE A 170 -15.29 -1.88 2.12
C ILE A 170 -16.23 -0.96 2.91
N GLU A 171 -16.32 -1.11 4.23
CA GLU A 171 -17.15 -0.24 5.08
C GLU A 171 -16.69 1.23 4.98
N PHE A 172 -15.39 1.49 5.11
CA PHE A 172 -14.83 2.84 4.98
C PHE A 172 -15.12 3.45 3.60
N ALA A 173 -14.92 2.67 2.53
CA ALA A 173 -15.19 3.11 1.16
C ALA A 173 -16.68 3.41 0.90
N ARG A 174 -17.60 2.59 1.42
CA ARG A 174 -19.06 2.83 1.29
C ARG A 174 -19.52 4.08 2.02
N ARG A 175 -18.79 4.52 3.04
CA ARG A 175 -19.05 5.78 3.79
C ARG A 175 -18.42 7.01 3.13
N GLY A 176 -17.82 6.84 1.95
CA GLY A 176 -17.22 7.92 1.17
C GLY A 176 -15.71 8.10 1.37
N GLY A 177 -15.10 7.28 2.23
CA GLY A 177 -13.65 7.23 2.40
C GLY A 177 -12.93 6.75 1.15
N ARG A 178 -11.67 7.16 0.98
CA ARG A 178 -10.82 6.72 -0.15
C ARG A 178 -9.74 5.77 0.35
N ILE A 179 -9.77 4.54 -0.15
CA ILE A 179 -8.82 3.48 0.18
C ILE A 179 -8.79 2.47 -0.97
N ASN A 180 -7.64 1.84 -1.23
CA ASN A 180 -7.54 0.66 -2.08
C ASN A 180 -7.41 -0.59 -1.19
N THR A 181 -6.49 -1.49 -1.52
CA THR A 181 -5.98 -2.54 -0.65
C THR A 181 -4.47 -2.36 -0.51
N ASP A 182 -3.90 -2.89 0.57
CA ASP A 182 -2.44 -2.94 0.79
C ASP A 182 -1.66 -3.44 -0.43
N PHE A 183 -2.06 -4.56 -1.05
CA PHE A 183 -1.38 -5.13 -2.22
C PHE A 183 -1.46 -4.25 -3.48
N ILE A 184 -2.22 -3.15 -3.46
CA ILE A 184 -2.19 -2.10 -4.48
C ILE A 184 -1.28 -0.95 -4.06
N ASP A 185 -1.35 -0.55 -2.79
CA ASP A 185 -0.64 0.62 -2.27
C ASP A 185 0.85 0.33 -1.99
N ASN A 186 1.22 -0.94 -1.76
CA ASN A 186 2.58 -1.38 -1.44
C ASN A 186 3.21 -2.38 -2.43
N SER A 187 2.63 -2.53 -3.63
CA SER A 187 3.07 -3.52 -4.63
C SER A 187 4.47 -3.31 -5.19
N ALA A 188 5.04 -2.09 -5.08
CA ALA A 188 6.33 -1.76 -5.68
C ALA A 188 7.48 -2.69 -5.26
N GLY A 189 7.48 -3.17 -4.00
CA GLY A 189 8.52 -4.08 -3.53
C GLY A 189 8.48 -5.45 -4.23
N VAL A 190 7.28 -5.99 -4.45
CA VAL A 190 7.09 -7.25 -5.17
C VAL A 190 7.43 -7.07 -6.65
N ASP A 191 6.95 -5.98 -7.25
CA ASP A 191 7.20 -5.63 -8.66
C ASP A 191 8.71 -5.48 -8.97
N CYS A 192 9.47 -4.82 -8.08
CA CYS A 192 10.93 -4.79 -8.17
C CYS A 192 11.55 -6.20 -8.16
N SER A 193 11.04 -7.09 -7.32
CA SER A 193 11.55 -8.47 -7.20
C SER A 193 11.25 -9.30 -8.44
N ASP A 194 10.04 -9.16 -9.01
CA ASP A 194 9.64 -9.84 -10.24
C ASP A 194 10.54 -9.42 -11.41
N ASN A 195 10.80 -8.13 -11.57
CA ASN A 195 11.74 -7.62 -12.57
C ASN A 195 13.15 -8.17 -12.36
N GLU A 196 13.65 -8.19 -11.12
CA GLU A 196 14.97 -8.74 -10.80
C GLU A 196 15.08 -10.24 -11.14
N VAL A 197 14.05 -11.03 -10.82
CA VAL A 197 13.98 -12.46 -11.13
C VAL A 197 13.96 -12.67 -12.65
N ASN A 198 13.14 -11.93 -13.39
CA ASN A 198 13.06 -12.03 -14.84
C ASN A 198 14.39 -11.71 -15.53
N ILE A 199 15.11 -10.68 -15.05
CA ILE A 199 16.46 -10.36 -15.54
C ILE A 199 17.43 -11.49 -15.23
N LYS A 200 17.37 -12.09 -14.04
CA LYS A 200 18.25 -13.23 -13.67
C LYS A 200 17.99 -14.44 -14.58
N ILE A 201 16.73 -14.80 -14.80
CA ILE A 201 16.35 -15.89 -15.71
C ILE A 201 16.88 -15.64 -17.13
N LEU A 202 16.80 -14.41 -17.62
CA LEU A 202 17.35 -14.03 -18.92
C LEU A 202 18.88 -14.23 -19.01
N LEU A 203 19.60 -13.95 -17.92
CA LEU A 203 21.06 -14.00 -17.87
C LEU A 203 21.61 -15.41 -17.57
N ASP A 204 20.80 -16.30 -17.00
CA ASP A 204 21.22 -17.65 -16.60
C ASP A 204 21.90 -18.47 -17.72
N PRO A 205 21.42 -18.47 -18.99
CA PRO A 205 22.10 -19.21 -20.07
C PRO A 205 23.51 -18.69 -20.38
N ILE A 206 23.75 -17.38 -20.22
CA ILE A 206 25.06 -16.76 -20.46
C ILE A 206 26.02 -17.12 -19.32
N MET A 207 25.50 -17.09 -18.09
CA MET A 207 26.19 -17.53 -16.88
C MET A 207 26.59 -19.02 -16.97
N SER A 208 25.66 -19.90 -17.32
CA SER A 208 25.91 -21.34 -17.47
C SER A 208 26.93 -21.66 -18.56
N ALA A 209 27.02 -20.82 -19.60
CA ALA A 209 28.04 -20.93 -20.64
C ALA A 209 29.43 -20.38 -20.23
N GLY A 210 29.59 -19.90 -18.99
CA GLY A 210 30.84 -19.32 -18.49
C GLY A 210 31.19 -17.96 -19.10
N ARG A 211 30.26 -17.30 -19.79
CA ARG A 211 30.48 -16.02 -20.48
C ARG A 211 30.20 -14.79 -19.61
N MET A 212 29.65 -14.99 -18.42
CA MET A 212 29.39 -13.95 -17.42
C MET A 212 29.66 -14.51 -16.03
N THR A 213 30.33 -13.73 -15.18
CA THR A 213 30.53 -14.08 -13.77
C THR A 213 29.41 -13.51 -12.91
N GLN A 214 29.25 -14.03 -11.69
CA GLN A 214 28.25 -13.53 -10.75
C GLN A 214 28.45 -12.04 -10.41
N ASP A 215 29.69 -11.60 -10.24
CA ASP A 215 30.02 -10.19 -9.96
C ASP A 215 29.56 -9.28 -11.10
N VAL A 216 29.86 -9.66 -12.34
CA VAL A 216 29.42 -8.90 -13.53
C VAL A 216 27.89 -8.84 -13.64
N ARG A 217 27.19 -9.93 -13.30
CA ARG A 217 25.72 -9.94 -13.26
C ARG A 217 25.18 -9.01 -12.18
N ASN A 218 25.79 -9.00 -11.00
CA ASN A 218 25.36 -8.12 -9.91
C ASN A 218 25.61 -6.64 -10.25
N ASP A 219 26.76 -6.31 -10.84
CA ASP A 219 27.07 -4.95 -11.32
C ASP A 219 26.06 -4.50 -12.39
N LEU A 220 25.67 -5.41 -13.29
CA LEU A 220 24.64 -5.14 -14.28
C LEU A 220 23.28 -4.86 -13.61
N LEU A 221 22.84 -5.68 -12.65
CA LEU A 221 21.59 -5.46 -11.91
C LEU A 221 21.59 -4.10 -11.20
N VAL A 222 22.68 -3.74 -10.52
CA VAL A 222 22.83 -2.43 -9.87
C VAL A 222 22.71 -1.30 -10.90
N SER A 223 23.34 -1.45 -12.07
CA SER A 223 23.26 -0.45 -13.13
C SER A 223 21.84 -0.24 -13.67
N MET A 224 20.93 -1.21 -13.52
CA MET A 224 19.56 -1.17 -14.01
C MET A 224 18.55 -0.56 -13.02
N THR A 225 18.99 -0.15 -11.83
CA THR A 225 18.12 0.36 -10.75
C THR A 225 17.13 1.43 -11.21
N ASP A 226 17.59 2.46 -11.91
CA ASP A 226 16.72 3.56 -12.36
C ASP A 226 15.71 3.12 -13.42
N ASP A 227 16.11 2.19 -14.30
CA ASP A 227 15.25 1.70 -15.38
C ASP A 227 14.14 0.80 -14.80
N VAL A 228 14.49 -0.12 -13.90
CA VAL A 228 13.51 -0.95 -13.17
C VAL A 228 12.61 -0.06 -12.32
N GLY A 229 13.17 0.94 -11.63
CA GLY A 229 12.39 1.92 -10.87
C GLY A 229 11.36 2.65 -11.74
N ALA A 230 11.71 3.05 -12.96
CA ALA A 230 10.78 3.69 -13.88
C ALA A 230 9.64 2.77 -14.34
N ILE A 231 9.94 1.48 -14.60
CA ILE A 231 8.94 0.46 -14.96
C ILE A 231 7.96 0.26 -13.80
N VAL A 232 8.50 -0.03 -12.61
CA VAL A 232 7.71 -0.28 -11.40
C VAL A 232 6.81 0.91 -11.08
N LEU A 233 7.35 2.14 -11.10
CA LEU A 233 6.54 3.33 -10.85
C LEU A 233 5.40 3.45 -11.86
N ARG A 234 5.69 3.26 -13.15
CA ARG A 234 4.66 3.33 -14.20
C ARG A 234 3.57 2.28 -13.98
N ASP A 235 3.92 1.06 -13.62
CA ASP A 235 2.96 -0.03 -13.44
C ASP A 235 2.07 0.22 -12.22
N ASN A 236 2.64 0.74 -11.13
CA ASN A 236 1.88 1.13 -9.93
C ASN A 236 0.92 2.31 -10.21
N TYR A 237 1.33 3.28 -11.04
CA TYR A 237 0.44 4.35 -11.52
C TYR A 237 -0.72 3.80 -12.35
N LEU A 238 -0.45 2.93 -13.32
CA LEU A 238 -1.46 2.37 -14.21
C LEU A 238 -2.44 1.43 -13.49
N GLN A 239 -1.97 0.64 -12.53
CA GLN A 239 -2.81 -0.20 -11.70
C GLN A 239 -3.85 0.63 -10.94
N THR A 240 -3.40 1.70 -10.28
CA THR A 240 -4.29 2.60 -9.54
C THR A 240 -5.24 3.37 -10.47
N GLN A 241 -4.78 3.71 -11.68
CA GLN A 241 -5.61 4.31 -12.71
C GLN A 241 -6.69 3.33 -13.21
N ALA A 242 -6.36 2.06 -13.44
CA ALA A 242 -7.30 1.04 -13.88
C ALA A 242 -8.45 0.86 -12.88
N ILE A 243 -8.15 0.84 -11.57
CA ILE A 243 -9.17 0.82 -10.50
C ILE A 243 -10.05 2.07 -10.57
N SER A 244 -9.46 3.23 -10.83
CA SER A 244 -10.21 4.49 -10.92
C SER A 244 -11.14 4.53 -12.14
N VAL A 245 -10.70 4.02 -13.28
CA VAL A 245 -11.53 3.85 -14.48
C VAL A 245 -12.67 2.85 -14.22
N ALA A 246 -12.36 1.71 -13.59
CA ALA A 246 -13.36 0.70 -13.24
C ALA A 246 -14.40 1.25 -12.25
N GLN A 247 -13.98 2.05 -11.28
CA GLN A 247 -14.87 2.71 -10.32
C GLN A 247 -15.77 3.74 -11.01
N ALA A 248 -15.23 4.51 -11.96
CA ALA A 248 -15.98 5.53 -12.70
C ALA A 248 -17.11 4.92 -13.56
N ALA A 249 -16.96 3.69 -14.04
CA ALA A 249 -18.02 2.97 -14.74
C ALA A 249 -19.22 2.64 -13.82
N GLY A 250 -18.99 2.56 -12.51
CA GLY A 250 -20.01 2.45 -11.48
C GLY A 250 -21.01 1.30 -11.71
N LEU A 251 -22.29 1.60 -11.52
CA LEU A 251 -23.39 0.62 -11.60
C LEU A 251 -23.49 -0.08 -12.96
N GLN A 252 -23.09 0.59 -14.06
CA GLN A 252 -23.19 0.04 -15.41
C GLN A 252 -22.23 -1.14 -15.64
N ALA A 253 -21.10 -1.18 -14.92
CA ALA A 253 -20.14 -2.27 -15.00
C ALA A 253 -20.53 -3.49 -14.15
N LEU A 254 -21.42 -3.32 -13.17
CA LEU A 254 -21.74 -4.34 -12.16
C LEU A 254 -22.21 -5.69 -12.77
N PRO A 255 -23.06 -5.73 -13.81
CA PRO A 255 -23.43 -7.01 -14.44
C PRO A 255 -22.25 -7.76 -15.06
N ALA A 256 -21.29 -7.03 -15.65
CA ALA A 256 -20.09 -7.64 -16.23
C ALA A 256 -19.14 -8.14 -15.14
N GLN A 257 -18.97 -7.37 -14.06
CA GLN A 257 -18.20 -7.75 -12.87
C GLN A 257 -18.78 -8.99 -12.20
N LEU A 258 -20.10 -9.09 -12.05
CA LEU A 258 -20.77 -10.27 -11.51
C LEU A 258 -20.50 -11.53 -12.37
N ARG A 259 -20.70 -11.44 -13.69
CA ARG A 259 -20.40 -12.56 -14.60
C ARG A 259 -18.93 -12.96 -14.55
N PHE A 260 -18.02 -12.00 -14.36
CA PHE A 260 -16.60 -12.30 -14.23
C PHE A 260 -16.32 -13.07 -12.93
N MET A 261 -16.85 -12.61 -11.79
CA MET A 261 -16.76 -13.34 -10.52
C MET A 261 -17.31 -14.76 -10.62
N GLN A 262 -18.50 -14.94 -11.20
CA GLN A 262 -19.13 -16.25 -11.38
C GLN A 262 -18.27 -17.19 -12.25
N ARG A 263 -17.67 -16.67 -13.33
CA ARG A 263 -16.78 -17.47 -14.18
C ARG A 263 -15.55 -17.94 -13.41
N LEU A 264 -14.90 -17.04 -12.66
CA LEU A 264 -13.72 -17.38 -11.87
C LEU A 264 -14.03 -18.41 -10.77
N GLU A 265 -15.20 -18.33 -10.13
CA GLU A 265 -15.64 -19.34 -9.16
C GLU A 265 -15.91 -20.69 -9.82
N GLN A 266 -16.56 -20.72 -11.00
CA GLN A 266 -16.84 -21.95 -11.73
C GLN A 266 -15.57 -22.68 -12.17
N SER A 267 -14.52 -21.94 -12.53
CA SER A 267 -13.20 -22.48 -12.84
C SER A 267 -12.34 -22.78 -11.61
N GLY A 268 -12.82 -22.49 -10.39
CA GLY A 268 -12.08 -22.74 -9.15
C GLY A 268 -10.96 -21.75 -8.84
N HIS A 269 -10.85 -20.65 -9.60
CA HIS A 269 -9.83 -19.63 -9.40
C HIS A 269 -10.20 -18.63 -8.30
N LEU A 270 -11.50 -18.41 -8.02
CA LEU A 270 -11.95 -17.44 -7.04
C LEU A 270 -12.80 -18.08 -5.94
N ASN A 271 -12.60 -17.63 -4.69
CA ASN A 271 -13.54 -17.85 -3.60
C ASN A 271 -13.99 -16.49 -3.04
N ARG A 272 -15.17 -16.01 -3.45
CA ARG A 272 -15.66 -14.68 -3.06
C ARG A 272 -15.77 -14.47 -1.56
N LYS A 273 -16.08 -15.52 -0.79
CA LYS A 273 -16.20 -15.43 0.66
C LYS A 273 -14.85 -15.15 1.32
N VAL A 274 -13.78 -15.79 0.84
CA VAL A 274 -12.41 -15.56 1.34
C VAL A 274 -11.96 -14.15 1.00
N GLU A 275 -12.28 -13.69 -0.21
CA GLU A 275 -11.87 -12.37 -0.72
C GLU A 275 -12.75 -11.20 -0.25
N GLY A 276 -13.79 -11.46 0.53
CA GLY A 276 -14.74 -10.42 0.96
C GLY A 276 -15.54 -9.79 -0.19
N LEU A 277 -15.72 -10.51 -1.30
CA LEU A 277 -16.51 -10.07 -2.46
C LEU A 277 -18.00 -10.42 -2.30
N PRO A 278 -18.92 -9.64 -2.89
CA PRO A 278 -20.34 -9.82 -2.68
C PRO A 278 -20.90 -11.05 -3.41
N THR A 279 -21.79 -11.76 -2.72
CA THR A 279 -22.63 -12.82 -3.30
C THR A 279 -23.63 -12.26 -4.32
N ASP A 280 -24.23 -13.12 -5.15
CA ASP A 280 -25.24 -12.74 -6.15
C ASP A 280 -26.43 -12.00 -5.52
N ALA A 281 -26.87 -12.44 -4.32
CA ALA A 281 -27.92 -11.79 -3.57
C ALA A 281 -27.50 -10.39 -3.09
N GLN A 282 -26.28 -10.24 -2.58
CA GLN A 282 -25.75 -8.93 -2.17
C GLN A 282 -25.57 -7.98 -3.37
N VAL A 283 -25.10 -8.49 -4.52
CA VAL A 283 -25.00 -7.70 -5.76
C VAL A 283 -26.39 -7.22 -6.20
N THR A 284 -27.41 -8.08 -6.14
CA THR A 284 -28.80 -7.71 -6.47
C THR A 284 -29.30 -6.60 -5.54
N THR A 285 -29.10 -6.73 -4.23
CA THR A 285 -29.48 -5.70 -3.25
C THR A 285 -28.77 -4.38 -3.51
N ARG A 286 -27.45 -4.41 -3.80
CA ARG A 286 -26.67 -3.21 -4.13
C ARG A 286 -27.15 -2.56 -5.44
N GLN A 287 -27.47 -3.37 -6.44
CA GLN A 287 -27.99 -2.86 -7.72
C GLN A 287 -29.30 -2.10 -7.54
N LEU A 288 -30.22 -2.61 -6.71
CA LEU A 288 -31.47 -1.92 -6.37
C LEU A 288 -31.25 -0.62 -5.57
N ALA A 289 -30.18 -0.57 -4.78
CA ALA A 289 -29.75 0.63 -4.05
C ALA A 289 -28.94 1.63 -4.92
N GLY A 290 -28.64 1.29 -6.18
CA GLY A 290 -27.82 2.12 -7.06
C GLY A 290 -26.32 2.08 -6.75
N GLU A 291 -25.85 1.08 -6.01
CA GLU A 291 -24.47 0.93 -5.55
C GLU A 291 -23.68 -0.05 -6.44
N GLY A 292 -22.49 0.39 -6.88
CA GLY A 292 -21.51 -0.48 -7.55
C GLY A 292 -20.54 -1.16 -6.58
N LEU A 293 -19.49 -1.79 -7.12
CA LEU A 293 -18.36 -2.25 -6.31
C LEU A 293 -17.51 -1.06 -5.83
N THR A 294 -16.97 -1.20 -4.63
CA THR A 294 -16.03 -0.24 -4.04
C THR A 294 -14.61 -0.45 -4.59
N ARG A 295 -13.70 0.52 -4.37
CA ARG A 295 -12.30 0.39 -4.80
C ARG A 295 -11.59 -0.85 -4.23
N PRO A 296 -11.74 -1.22 -2.94
CA PRO A 296 -11.15 -2.45 -2.41
C PRO A 296 -11.66 -3.72 -3.08
N GLU A 297 -12.94 -3.76 -3.47
CA GLU A 297 -13.50 -4.90 -4.21
C GLU A 297 -12.97 -4.93 -5.66
N LEU A 298 -12.87 -3.76 -6.30
CA LEU A 298 -12.29 -3.64 -7.65
C LEU A 298 -10.79 -3.97 -7.68
N ALA A 299 -10.05 -3.66 -6.62
CA ALA A 299 -8.65 -4.03 -6.46
C ALA A 299 -8.47 -5.55 -6.48
N VAL A 300 -9.29 -6.27 -5.71
CA VAL A 300 -9.31 -7.74 -5.72
C VAL A 300 -9.63 -8.26 -7.14
N LEU A 301 -10.71 -7.77 -7.77
CA LEU A 301 -11.07 -8.21 -9.12
C LEU A 301 -10.00 -7.92 -10.16
N LEU A 302 -9.27 -6.80 -10.04
CA LEU A 302 -8.16 -6.48 -10.92
C LEU A 302 -7.02 -7.50 -10.78
N SER A 303 -6.67 -7.91 -9.56
CA SER A 303 -5.64 -8.95 -9.33
C SER A 303 -6.03 -10.27 -9.98
N TYR A 304 -7.27 -10.73 -9.79
CA TYR A 304 -7.76 -11.95 -10.43
C TYR A 304 -7.85 -11.83 -11.96
N ALA A 305 -8.19 -10.64 -12.48
CA ALA A 305 -8.17 -10.39 -13.92
C ALA A 305 -6.76 -10.48 -14.50
N LYS A 306 -5.75 -9.93 -13.81
CA LYS A 306 -4.34 -10.03 -14.23
C LYS A 306 -3.89 -11.48 -14.29
N ILE A 307 -4.13 -12.26 -13.23
CA ILE A 307 -3.77 -13.69 -13.18
C ILE A 307 -4.45 -14.46 -14.31
N ASN A 308 -5.77 -14.28 -14.47
CA ASN A 308 -6.53 -15.01 -15.47
C ASN A 308 -6.14 -14.65 -16.92
N ILE A 309 -5.80 -13.38 -17.20
CA ILE A 309 -5.30 -12.96 -18.50
C ILE A 309 -3.88 -13.48 -18.72
N PHE A 310 -3.03 -13.46 -17.70
CA PHE A 310 -1.67 -13.98 -17.78
C PHE A 310 -1.66 -15.47 -18.18
N GLU A 311 -2.43 -16.31 -17.49
CA GLU A 311 -2.57 -17.74 -17.85
C GLU A 311 -3.07 -17.94 -19.29
N GLN A 312 -4.07 -17.16 -19.72
CA GLN A 312 -4.58 -17.23 -21.10
C GLN A 312 -3.56 -16.78 -22.14
N LEU A 313 -2.71 -15.81 -21.81
CA LEU A 313 -1.64 -15.36 -22.70
C LEU A 313 -0.58 -16.46 -22.86
N LEU A 314 -0.19 -17.12 -21.77
CA LEU A 314 0.75 -18.25 -21.80
C LEU A 314 0.22 -19.44 -22.62
N ASP A 315 -1.07 -19.72 -22.52
CA ASP A 315 -1.72 -20.79 -23.29
C ASP A 315 -2.02 -20.40 -24.75
N SER A 316 -1.58 -19.23 -25.20
CA SER A 316 -1.81 -18.71 -26.54
C SER A 316 -0.53 -18.61 -27.38
N ALA A 317 -0.68 -18.33 -28.68
CA ALA A 317 0.46 -18.03 -29.55
C ALA A 317 0.97 -16.58 -29.42
N VAL A 318 0.39 -15.78 -28.52
CA VAL A 318 0.75 -14.36 -28.35
C VAL A 318 2.21 -14.19 -27.91
N PRO A 319 2.75 -14.92 -26.90
CA PRO A 319 4.15 -14.76 -26.46
C PRO A 319 5.18 -15.04 -27.55
N ASP A 320 4.84 -15.89 -28.52
CA ASP A 320 5.69 -16.26 -29.66
C ASP A 320 5.49 -15.34 -30.89
N ASP A 321 4.62 -14.34 -30.81
CA ASP A 321 4.34 -13.45 -31.93
C ASP A 321 5.58 -12.57 -32.24
N PRO A 322 6.16 -12.66 -33.46
CA PRO A 322 7.34 -11.88 -33.82
C PRO A 322 7.16 -10.36 -33.69
N ARG A 323 5.92 -9.86 -33.67
CA ARG A 323 5.61 -8.45 -33.48
C ARG A 323 5.89 -7.95 -32.06
N LEU A 324 5.92 -8.85 -31.07
CA LEU A 324 6.19 -8.51 -29.67
C LEU A 324 7.69 -8.51 -29.31
N VAL A 325 8.56 -8.84 -30.26
CA VAL A 325 10.01 -8.82 -30.03
C VAL A 325 10.48 -7.41 -29.65
N GLU A 326 9.92 -6.37 -30.25
CA GLU A 326 10.24 -4.98 -29.90
C GLU A 326 9.80 -4.63 -28.47
N ASP A 327 8.63 -5.12 -28.03
CA ASP A 327 8.15 -4.93 -26.65
C ASP A 327 9.07 -5.63 -25.64
N LEU A 328 9.53 -6.84 -25.97
CA LEU A 328 10.49 -7.59 -25.16
C LEU A 328 11.85 -6.90 -25.10
N GLU A 329 12.38 -6.42 -26.23
CA GLU A 329 13.63 -5.66 -26.26
C GLU A 329 13.51 -4.34 -25.50
N MET A 330 12.35 -3.68 -25.53
CA MET A 330 12.08 -2.49 -24.73
C MET A 330 12.08 -2.79 -23.23
N ALA A 331 11.47 -3.89 -22.81
CA ALA A 331 11.46 -4.33 -21.41
C ALA A 331 12.88 -4.64 -20.89
N PHE A 332 13.80 -5.09 -21.76
CA PHE A 332 15.17 -5.47 -21.40
C PHE A 332 16.26 -4.60 -22.05
N ARG A 333 15.96 -3.33 -22.35
CA ARG A 333 16.78 -2.47 -23.21
C ARG A 333 18.28 -2.41 -22.85
N ARG A 334 18.63 -2.45 -21.56
CA ARG A 334 20.02 -2.48 -21.10
C ARG A 334 20.69 -3.84 -21.22
N CYS A 335 19.99 -4.94 -20.97
CA CYS A 335 20.50 -6.31 -21.18
C CYS A 335 20.93 -6.52 -22.63
N TRP A 336 20.25 -5.87 -23.58
CA TRP A 336 20.55 -5.99 -25.01
C TRP A 336 21.70 -5.10 -25.49
N SER A 337 21.93 -3.97 -24.82
CA SER A 337 22.95 -2.98 -25.19
C SER A 337 24.39 -3.46 -24.93
N THR A 338 24.58 -4.47 -24.07
CA THR A 338 25.90 -4.99 -23.64
C THR A 338 26.44 -6.15 -24.50
N GLY A 339 25.90 -6.36 -25.71
CA GLY A 339 26.61 -7.12 -26.77
C GLY A 339 26.13 -8.55 -27.07
N SER A 340 24.89 -8.90 -26.74
CA SER A 340 24.33 -10.25 -26.99
C SER A 340 22.98 -10.20 -27.72
N ARG A 341 22.92 -9.51 -28.87
CA ARG A 341 21.67 -9.37 -29.65
C ARG A 341 21.11 -10.69 -30.20
N THR A 342 21.93 -11.75 -30.31
CA THR A 342 21.54 -12.98 -31.01
C THR A 342 21.27 -14.17 -30.09
N THR A 343 21.71 -14.15 -28.83
CA THR A 343 21.52 -15.29 -27.90
C THR A 343 20.39 -15.07 -26.89
N CYS A 344 20.02 -13.83 -26.54
CA CYS A 344 18.94 -13.57 -25.56
C CYS A 344 17.53 -13.75 -26.15
N ALA A 345 17.32 -13.49 -27.45
CA ALA A 345 15.99 -13.53 -28.09
C ALA A 345 15.31 -14.91 -28.02
N ARG A 346 16.09 -16.01 -28.03
CA ARG A 346 15.52 -17.36 -28.04
C ARG A 346 15.21 -17.92 -26.66
N THR A 347 15.90 -17.46 -25.61
CA THR A 347 15.69 -17.97 -24.24
C THR A 347 14.65 -17.17 -23.48
N ALA A 348 14.45 -15.89 -23.81
CA ALA A 348 13.41 -15.05 -23.23
C ALA A 348 11.98 -15.48 -23.64
N CYS A 349 11.78 -15.92 -24.90
CA CYS A 349 10.49 -16.49 -25.34
C CYS A 349 10.16 -17.84 -24.67
N ALA A 350 11.15 -18.54 -24.09
CA ALA A 350 10.93 -19.84 -23.44
C ALA A 350 10.72 -19.72 -21.92
N ALA A 351 10.80 -18.50 -21.36
CA ALA A 351 10.80 -18.25 -19.92
C ALA A 351 9.66 -17.34 -19.43
N ASN A 352 8.79 -16.89 -20.34
CA ASN A 352 7.53 -16.26 -20.00
C ASN A 352 6.42 -17.29 -20.09
#